data_AF-X8IS04-F1
#
_entry.id   AF-X8IS04-F1
#
_cell.length_a   1.000
_cell.length_b   1.000
_cell.length_c   1.000
_cell.angle_alpha   90.00
_cell.angle_beta   90.00
_cell.angle_gamma   90.00
#
_symmetry.space_group_name_H-M   'P 1'
#
loop_
_entity.id
_entity.type
_entity.pdbx_description
1 polymer ?
#
loop_
_entity_poly.entity_id
_entity_poly.type
_entity_poly.pdbx_seq_one_letter_code
_entity_poly.pdbx_strand_id
1 'polypeptide(L)'
;MTAVNMTATVYMTNTISAQWNEMSLTFNLAMLVMLLCVAALYYIQTRLKRQDIGAAKNSLIILALDCLLYFAAFLASCFSADRAVIWLDTIAVLVGAFLPFFIRGKFNISIISFPHLVERFELITIITFGEGVVGMTDFFDAKIFSLRPILVFAVILVLFGCYVTQIHYLCNHHRTDRALRLMFSHYFIVISVNLITVGFKFLDNREAGRMFTMVLMTAALILFFASVFANSVYYHDRFSLTVVDVALSVGSLVTGAAAAYMFRNSIYGFLIGILVAVSGNFGMLIYKYKDGAVHNEEF
;
A
#
# COMPACT_ATOMS: atom_id res chain seq x y z
N MET A 1 -7.85 -1.23 -25.66
CA MET A 1 -8.37 -0.75 -24.36
C MET A 1 -7.25 -0.43 -23.39
N THR A 2 -6.18 -1.23 -23.29
CA THR A 2 -4.99 -0.89 -22.47
C THR A 2 -4.34 0.43 -22.87
N ALA A 3 -4.15 0.69 -24.16
CA ALA A 3 -3.62 1.98 -24.64
C ALA A 3 -4.50 3.18 -24.22
N VAL A 4 -5.83 3.02 -24.22
CA VAL A 4 -6.76 4.06 -23.78
C VAL A 4 -6.61 4.33 -22.28
N ASN A 5 -6.50 3.28 -21.46
CA ASN A 5 -6.22 3.43 -20.04
C ASN A 5 -4.89 4.14 -19.80
N MET A 6 -3.82 3.75 -20.51
CA MET A 6 -2.51 4.40 -20.38
C MET A 6 -2.56 5.88 -20.76
N THR A 7 -3.21 6.24 -21.87
CA THR A 7 -3.40 7.64 -22.26
C THR A 7 -4.21 8.41 -21.22
N ALA A 8 -5.30 7.83 -20.70
CA ALA A 8 -6.12 8.45 -19.66
C ALA A 8 -5.34 8.65 -18.36
N THR A 9 -4.50 7.70 -17.96
CA THR A 9 -3.59 7.84 -16.81
C THR A 9 -2.59 8.96 -17.04
N VAL A 10 -1.93 9.03 -18.21
CA VAL A 10 -0.98 10.11 -18.52
C VAL A 10 -1.68 11.47 -18.53
N TYR A 11 -2.89 11.55 -19.07
CA TYR A 11 -3.70 12.77 -19.06
C TYR A 11 -4.08 13.19 -17.63
N MET A 12 -4.51 12.24 -16.80
CA MET A 12 -4.82 12.46 -15.39
C MET A 12 -3.59 13.00 -14.65
N THR A 13 -2.43 12.35 -14.76
CA THR A 13 -1.21 12.74 -14.05
C THR A 13 -0.73 14.14 -14.44
N ASN A 14 -0.85 14.54 -15.71
CA ASN A 14 -0.45 15.87 -16.17
C ASN A 14 -1.43 16.98 -15.78
N THR A 15 -2.64 16.64 -15.36
CA THR A 15 -3.63 17.61 -14.88
C THR A 15 -3.65 17.71 -13.35
N ILE A 16 -2.68 17.09 -12.67
CA ILE A 16 -2.57 17.16 -11.22
C ILE A 16 -2.12 18.54 -10.76
N SER A 17 -3.00 19.27 -10.08
CA SER A 17 -2.71 20.55 -9.42
C SER A 17 -3.01 20.49 -7.91
N ALA A 18 -2.44 21.45 -7.17
CA ALA A 18 -2.71 21.59 -5.73
C ALA A 18 -4.14 22.10 -5.44
N GLN A 19 -4.81 22.68 -6.44
CA GLN A 19 -6.16 23.20 -6.31
C GLN A 19 -7.16 22.18 -6.88
N TRP A 20 -7.87 21.49 -5.98
CA TRP A 20 -8.84 20.45 -6.36
C TRP A 20 -9.86 20.92 -7.41
N ASN A 21 -10.32 22.16 -7.31
CA ASN A 21 -11.34 22.73 -8.21
C ASN A 21 -10.89 22.75 -9.67
N GLU A 22 -9.62 23.07 -9.94
CA GLU A 22 -9.07 23.15 -11.30
C GLU A 22 -8.87 21.77 -11.93
N MET A 23 -8.56 20.76 -11.09
CA MET A 23 -8.31 19.39 -11.52
C MET A 23 -9.59 18.55 -11.61
N SER A 24 -10.60 18.79 -10.76
CA SER A 24 -11.66 17.82 -10.50
C SER A 24 -12.38 17.32 -11.75
N LEU A 25 -12.64 18.21 -12.71
CA LEU A 25 -13.28 17.86 -13.97
C LEU A 25 -12.41 16.90 -14.80
N THR A 26 -11.13 17.20 -14.98
CA THR A 26 -10.22 16.39 -15.79
C THR A 26 -9.90 15.05 -15.11
N PHE A 27 -9.76 15.07 -13.78
CA PHE A 27 -9.59 13.87 -12.97
C PHE A 27 -10.79 12.93 -13.07
N ASN A 28 -12.01 13.43 -12.85
CA ASN A 28 -13.23 12.62 -12.88
C ASN A 28 -13.52 12.08 -14.28
N LEU A 29 -13.23 12.87 -15.33
CA LEU A 29 -13.33 12.40 -16.71
C LEU A 29 -12.34 11.25 -16.98
N ALA A 30 -11.08 11.41 -16.59
CA ALA A 30 -10.05 10.39 -16.82
C ALA A 30 -10.36 9.10 -16.06
N MET A 31 -10.78 9.21 -14.79
CA MET A 31 -11.21 8.07 -13.98
C MET A 31 -12.40 7.35 -14.59
N LEU A 32 -13.42 8.08 -15.04
CA LEU A 32 -14.58 7.51 -15.71
C LEU A 32 -14.18 6.75 -16.99
N VAL A 33 -13.33 7.33 -17.84
CA VAL A 33 -12.86 6.69 -19.07
C VAL A 33 -12.09 5.39 -18.76
N MET A 34 -11.22 5.40 -17.75
CA MET A 34 -10.48 4.20 -17.33
C MET A 34 -11.42 3.11 -16.82
N LEU A 35 -12.37 3.45 -15.96
CA LEU A 35 -13.33 2.50 -15.40
C LEU A 35 -14.26 1.92 -16.47
N LEU A 36 -14.75 2.75 -17.40
CA LEU A 36 -15.56 2.29 -18.54
C LEU A 36 -14.79 1.35 -19.46
N CYS A 37 -13.50 1.62 -19.70
CA CYS A 37 -12.64 0.71 -20.47
C CYS A 37 -12.49 -0.65 -19.77
N VAL A 38 -12.28 -0.66 -18.45
CA VAL A 38 -12.24 -1.91 -17.67
C VAL A 38 -13.60 -2.62 -17.72
N ALA A 39 -14.71 -1.88 -17.65
CA ALA A 39 -16.06 -2.45 -17.71
C ALA A 39 -16.33 -3.09 -19.06
N ALA A 40 -15.93 -2.43 -20.15
CA ALA A 40 -16.01 -2.96 -21.49
C ALA A 40 -15.15 -4.22 -21.65
N LEU A 41 -13.94 -4.27 -21.06
CA LEU A 41 -13.10 -5.46 -21.06
C LEU A 41 -13.78 -6.65 -20.37
N TYR A 42 -14.32 -6.45 -19.15
CA TYR A 42 -15.04 -7.50 -18.43
C TYR A 42 -16.30 -7.95 -19.18
N TYR A 43 -17.04 -7.03 -19.78
CA TYR A 43 -18.22 -7.33 -20.57
C TYR A 43 -17.87 -8.18 -21.79
N ILE A 44 -16.83 -7.80 -22.55
CA ILE A 44 -16.34 -8.56 -23.70
C ILE A 44 -15.86 -9.96 -23.28
N GLN A 45 -15.07 -10.07 -22.20
CA GLN A 45 -14.60 -11.38 -21.72
C GLN A 45 -15.73 -12.31 -21.28
N THR A 46 -16.79 -11.74 -20.68
CA THR A 46 -18.01 -12.48 -20.33
C THR A 46 -18.75 -12.98 -21.57
N ARG A 47 -18.87 -12.13 -22.62
CA ARG A 47 -19.50 -12.50 -23.89
C ARG A 47 -18.72 -13.58 -24.64
N LEU A 48 -17.39 -13.56 -24.57
CA LEU A 48 -16.53 -14.59 -25.15
C LEU A 48 -16.48 -15.89 -24.32
N LYS A 49 -17.26 -16.00 -23.23
CA LYS A 49 -17.29 -17.15 -22.30
C LYS A 49 -15.91 -17.58 -21.77
N ARG A 50 -14.94 -16.65 -21.70
CA ARG A 50 -13.59 -16.91 -21.20
C ARG A 50 -13.48 -16.86 -19.69
N GLN A 51 -14.53 -16.42 -19.00
CA GLN A 51 -14.61 -16.31 -17.54
C GLN A 51 -15.94 -16.86 -17.01
N ASP A 52 -15.94 -17.26 -15.75
CA ASP A 52 -17.14 -17.70 -15.03
C ASP A 52 -18.16 -16.55 -14.96
N ILE A 53 -19.36 -16.82 -15.47
CA ILE A 53 -20.43 -15.82 -15.68
C ILE A 53 -20.88 -15.22 -14.34
N GLY A 54 -20.82 -15.97 -13.25
CA GLY A 54 -21.22 -15.50 -11.92
C GLY A 54 -20.24 -14.48 -11.32
N ALA A 55 -18.93 -14.77 -11.39
CA ALA A 55 -17.89 -13.88 -10.86
C ALA A 55 -17.75 -12.61 -11.70
N ALA A 56 -17.79 -12.73 -13.02
CA ALA A 56 -17.70 -11.59 -13.93
C ALA A 56 -18.91 -10.64 -13.78
N LYS A 57 -20.12 -11.17 -13.53
CA LYS A 57 -21.31 -10.36 -13.26
C LYS A 57 -21.17 -9.52 -11.99
N ASN A 58 -20.62 -10.10 -10.91
CA ASN A 58 -20.42 -9.36 -9.66
C ASN A 58 -19.37 -8.24 -9.83
N SER A 59 -18.27 -8.52 -10.52
CA SER A 59 -17.26 -7.50 -10.85
C SER A 59 -17.84 -6.38 -11.73
N LEU A 60 -18.72 -6.72 -12.69
CA LEU A 60 -19.40 -5.72 -13.52
C LEU A 60 -20.39 -4.86 -12.72
N ILE A 61 -21.07 -5.41 -11.71
CA ILE A 61 -21.96 -4.63 -10.84
C ILE A 61 -21.16 -3.62 -10.01
N ILE A 62 -20.05 -4.06 -9.40
CA ILE A 62 -19.14 -3.17 -8.65
C ILE A 62 -18.67 -2.04 -9.55
N LEU A 63 -18.17 -2.40 -10.74
CA LEU A 63 -17.62 -1.42 -11.65
C LEU A 63 -18.67 -0.48 -12.25
N ALA A 64 -19.91 -0.94 -12.45
CA ALA A 64 -21.00 -0.09 -12.88
C ALA A 64 -21.40 0.92 -11.80
N LEU A 65 -21.40 0.51 -10.52
CA LEU A 65 -21.64 1.42 -9.40
C LEU A 65 -20.54 2.48 -9.30
N ASP A 66 -19.27 2.09 -9.42
CA ASP A 66 -18.15 3.04 -9.43
C ASP A 66 -18.23 4.00 -10.63
N CYS A 67 -18.54 3.49 -11.83
CA CYS A 67 -18.76 4.34 -13.01
C CYS A 67 -19.88 5.36 -12.76
N LEU A 68 -20.98 4.95 -12.11
CA LEU A 68 -22.09 5.84 -11.78
C LEU A 68 -21.66 6.95 -10.82
N LEU A 69 -20.88 6.61 -9.79
CA LEU A 69 -20.38 7.57 -8.81
C LEU A 69 -19.43 8.59 -9.45
N TYR A 70 -18.47 8.15 -10.27
CA TYR A 70 -17.57 9.06 -10.99
C TYR A 70 -18.30 9.86 -12.07
N PHE A 71 -19.37 9.33 -12.68
CA PHE A 71 -20.22 10.11 -13.58
C PHE A 71 -21.00 11.20 -12.83
N ALA A 72 -21.52 10.89 -11.64
CA ALA A 72 -22.15 11.88 -10.77
C ALA A 72 -21.16 12.95 -10.30
N ALA A 73 -19.93 12.55 -9.94
CA ALA A 73 -18.86 13.48 -9.56
C ALA A 73 -18.44 14.37 -10.73
N PHE A 74 -18.33 13.82 -11.94
CA PHE A 74 -18.07 14.57 -13.17
C PHE A 74 -19.16 15.61 -13.45
N LEU A 75 -20.45 15.22 -13.33
CA LEU A 75 -21.56 16.17 -13.48
C LEU A 75 -21.51 17.27 -12.40
N ALA A 76 -21.24 16.91 -11.15
CA ALA A 76 -21.09 17.87 -10.06
C ALA A 76 -19.91 18.85 -10.30
N SER A 77 -18.81 18.39 -10.90
CA SER A 77 -17.70 19.24 -11.33
C SER A 77 -18.12 20.23 -12.42
N CYS A 78 -18.96 19.82 -13.39
CA CYS A 78 -19.50 20.73 -14.41
C CYS A 78 -20.38 21.86 -13.83
N PHE A 79 -21.07 21.59 -12.71
CA PHE A 79 -21.89 22.59 -12.01
C PHE A 79 -21.12 23.37 -10.93
N SER A 80 -19.79 23.22 -10.85
CA SER A 80 -18.93 23.86 -9.84
C SER A 80 -19.37 23.61 -8.40
N ALA A 81 -19.88 22.41 -8.10
CA ALA A 81 -20.34 22.01 -6.78
C ALA A 81 -19.18 21.41 -5.95
N ASP A 82 -18.15 22.21 -5.67
CA ASP A 82 -16.85 21.75 -5.13
C ASP A 82 -16.94 20.79 -3.94
N ARG A 83 -17.80 21.11 -2.96
CA ARG A 83 -17.97 20.25 -1.76
C ARG A 83 -18.59 18.90 -2.12
N ALA A 84 -19.56 18.87 -3.03
CA ALA A 84 -20.23 17.64 -3.43
C ALA A 84 -19.27 16.71 -4.19
N VAL A 85 -18.43 17.29 -5.05
CA VAL A 85 -17.41 16.56 -5.81
C VAL A 85 -16.46 15.81 -4.87
N ILE A 86 -15.89 16.48 -3.86
CA ILE A 86 -14.97 15.85 -2.90
C ILE A 86 -15.63 14.66 -2.19
N TRP A 87 -16.86 14.82 -1.71
CA TRP A 87 -17.58 13.74 -1.03
C TRP A 87 -17.91 12.59 -1.98
N LEU A 88 -18.35 12.88 -3.20
CA LEU A 88 -18.63 11.86 -4.22
C LEU A 88 -17.38 11.08 -4.59
N ASP A 89 -16.25 11.74 -4.82
CA ASP A 89 -14.99 11.09 -5.16
C ASP A 89 -14.45 10.25 -4.00
N THR A 90 -14.58 10.75 -2.77
CA THR A 90 -14.22 9.97 -1.57
C THR A 90 -15.08 8.71 -1.46
N ILE A 91 -16.39 8.82 -1.67
CA ILE A 91 -17.30 7.67 -1.65
C ILE A 91 -16.96 6.72 -2.81
N ALA A 92 -16.69 7.21 -4.02
CA ALA A 92 -16.32 6.40 -5.17
C ALA A 92 -15.05 5.58 -4.92
N VAL A 93 -14.02 6.20 -4.34
CA VAL A 93 -12.78 5.49 -3.96
C VAL A 93 -13.06 4.43 -2.89
N LEU A 94 -13.85 4.75 -1.86
CA LEU A 94 -14.17 3.79 -0.80
C LEU A 94 -15.03 2.62 -1.30
N VAL A 95 -16.01 2.89 -2.16
CA VAL A 95 -16.84 1.86 -2.79
C VAL A 95 -15.97 0.99 -3.68
N GLY A 96 -15.18 1.54 -4.59
CA GLY A 96 -14.33 0.73 -5.46
C GLY A 96 -13.29 -0.10 -4.70
N ALA A 97 -12.71 0.45 -3.63
CA ALA A 97 -11.73 -0.25 -2.81
C ALA A 97 -12.36 -1.37 -1.96
N PHE A 98 -13.50 -1.12 -1.29
CA PHE A 98 -14.02 -2.02 -0.26
C PHE A 98 -15.27 -2.82 -0.68
N LEU A 99 -15.99 -2.43 -1.73
CA LEU A 99 -17.17 -3.17 -2.20
C LEU A 99 -16.85 -4.63 -2.63
N PRO A 100 -15.68 -4.95 -3.23
CA PRO A 100 -15.30 -6.34 -3.49
C PRO A 100 -15.23 -7.23 -2.24
N PHE A 101 -15.06 -6.65 -1.05
CA PHE A 101 -15.06 -7.38 0.22
C PHE A 101 -16.46 -7.89 0.60
N PHE A 102 -17.49 -7.06 0.39
CA PHE A 102 -18.86 -7.35 0.77
C PHE A 102 -19.57 -8.23 -0.27
N ILE A 103 -19.31 -7.99 -1.56
CA ILE A 103 -19.89 -8.78 -2.65
C ILE A 103 -19.03 -10.03 -2.86
N ARG A 104 -19.02 -10.92 -1.85
CA ARG A 104 -18.48 -12.28 -1.97
C ARG A 104 -19.34 -13.08 -2.95
N GLY A 105 -19.06 -12.94 -4.24
CA GLY A 105 -19.43 -13.96 -5.21
C GLY A 105 -18.81 -15.29 -4.81
N LYS A 106 -19.45 -16.41 -5.16
CA LYS A 106 -18.85 -17.74 -5.06
C LYS A 106 -17.67 -17.81 -6.04
N PHE A 107 -16.55 -17.20 -5.67
CA PHE A 107 -15.31 -17.27 -6.45
C PHE A 107 -14.83 -18.71 -6.36
N ASN A 108 -14.88 -19.39 -7.50
CA ASN A 108 -14.30 -20.71 -7.59
C ASN A 108 -12.78 -20.56 -7.36
N ILE A 109 -12.30 -21.08 -6.24
CA ILE A 109 -10.89 -21.04 -5.80
C ILE A 109 -9.93 -21.58 -6.88
N SER A 110 -10.45 -22.37 -7.81
CA SER A 110 -9.75 -22.91 -8.98
C SER A 110 -9.40 -21.90 -10.09
N ILE A 111 -9.94 -20.67 -10.10
CA ILE A 111 -9.79 -19.73 -11.24
C ILE A 111 -8.60 -18.78 -11.06
N ILE A 112 -8.18 -18.50 -9.82
CA ILE A 112 -7.07 -17.59 -9.53
C ILE A 112 -5.87 -18.42 -9.13
N SER A 113 -4.81 -18.42 -9.95
CA SER A 113 -3.52 -19.00 -9.56
C SER A 113 -2.93 -18.17 -8.42
N PHE A 114 -3.13 -18.64 -7.19
CA PHE A 114 -2.63 -17.99 -5.98
C PHE A 114 -1.13 -17.67 -6.07
N PRO A 115 -0.24 -18.57 -6.56
CA PRO A 115 1.18 -18.25 -6.72
C PRO A 115 1.44 -17.08 -7.68
N HIS A 116 0.70 -17.00 -8.80
CA HIS A 116 0.84 -15.89 -9.75
C HIS A 116 0.35 -14.57 -9.13
N LEU A 117 -0.72 -14.61 -8.34
CA LEU A 117 -1.24 -13.43 -7.67
C LEU A 117 -0.23 -12.88 -6.66
N VAL A 118 0.36 -13.77 -5.84
CA VAL A 118 1.43 -13.45 -4.89
C VAL A 118 2.58 -12.77 -5.62
N GLU A 119 3.10 -13.39 -6.68
CA GLU A 119 4.23 -12.87 -7.47
C GLU A 119 3.95 -11.44 -8.00
N ARG A 120 2.74 -11.18 -8.52
CA ARG A 120 2.39 -9.83 -9.02
C ARG A 120 2.36 -8.78 -7.91
N PHE A 121 1.77 -9.09 -6.75
CA PHE A 121 1.72 -8.15 -5.64
C PHE A 121 3.07 -7.95 -4.97
N GLU A 122 3.91 -8.99 -4.94
CA GLU A 122 5.30 -8.89 -4.51
C GLU A 122 6.08 -7.94 -5.42
N LEU A 123 5.99 -8.13 -6.74
CA LEU A 123 6.65 -7.26 -7.73
C LEU A 123 6.19 -5.79 -7.60
N ILE A 124 4.89 -5.54 -7.46
CA ILE A 124 4.37 -4.18 -7.24
C ILE A 124 4.98 -3.57 -5.99
N THR A 125 5.03 -4.33 -4.88
CA THR A 125 5.59 -3.84 -3.62
C THR A 125 7.08 -3.54 -3.73
N ILE A 126 7.85 -4.40 -4.41
CA ILE A 126 9.29 -4.18 -4.68
C ILE A 126 9.49 -2.90 -5.52
N ILE A 127 8.66 -2.70 -6.56
CA ILE A 127 8.72 -1.49 -7.38
C ILE A 127 8.41 -0.24 -6.55
N THR A 128 7.40 -0.29 -5.66
CA THR A 128 7.08 0.83 -4.76
C THR A 128 8.23 1.15 -3.80
N PHE A 129 8.91 0.14 -3.26
CA PHE A 129 10.14 0.38 -2.48
C PHE A 129 11.24 1.01 -3.34
N GLY A 130 11.42 0.55 -4.57
CA GLY A 130 12.35 1.14 -5.53
C GLY A 130 12.03 2.61 -5.84
N GLU A 131 10.76 2.93 -6.06
CA GLU A 131 10.27 4.31 -6.22
C GLU A 131 10.53 5.13 -4.95
N GLY A 132 10.29 4.57 -3.77
CA GLY A 132 10.63 5.20 -2.50
C GLY A 132 12.12 5.57 -2.42
N VAL A 133 13.02 4.67 -2.82
CA VAL A 133 14.47 4.94 -2.86
C VAL A 133 14.82 6.05 -3.87
N VAL A 134 14.29 5.97 -5.09
CA VAL A 134 14.52 7.01 -6.13
C VAL A 134 13.96 8.36 -5.68
N GLY A 135 12.78 8.38 -5.04
CA GLY A 135 12.17 9.60 -4.51
C GLY A 135 12.94 10.26 -3.36
N MET A 136 13.97 9.61 -2.83
CA MET A 136 14.86 10.15 -1.81
C MET A 136 16.19 10.66 -2.37
N THR A 137 16.43 10.61 -3.69
CA THR A 137 17.69 11.13 -4.26
C THR A 137 17.92 12.60 -3.93
N ASP A 138 16.85 13.38 -3.78
CA ASP A 138 16.92 14.81 -3.44
C ASP A 138 17.55 15.07 -2.05
N PHE A 139 17.57 14.08 -1.17
CA PHE A 139 18.26 14.16 0.11
C PHE A 139 19.78 14.02 -0.04
N PHE A 140 20.27 13.37 -1.09
CA PHE A 140 21.69 13.10 -1.30
C PHE A 140 22.37 14.27 -2.02
N ASP A 141 23.04 15.13 -1.27
CA ASP A 141 23.98 16.09 -1.85
C ASP A 141 25.38 15.47 -1.95
N ALA A 142 25.85 15.21 -3.17
CA ALA A 142 27.18 14.65 -3.41
C ALA A 142 28.32 15.58 -2.97
N LYS A 143 28.05 16.88 -2.76
CA LYS A 143 29.05 17.88 -2.38
C LYS A 143 29.16 18.06 -0.86
N ILE A 144 28.12 17.73 -0.10
CA ILE A 144 28.07 17.92 1.35
C ILE A 144 27.74 16.58 2.01
N PHE A 145 28.73 15.97 2.66
CA PHE A 145 28.51 14.74 3.41
C PHE A 145 27.57 15.00 4.59
N SER A 146 26.38 14.40 4.56
CA SER A 146 25.37 14.49 5.61
C SER A 146 24.92 13.10 6.02
N LEU A 147 24.67 12.91 7.33
CA LEU A 147 24.17 11.63 7.86
C LEU A 147 22.67 11.42 7.57
N ARG A 148 21.93 12.46 7.18
CA ARG A 148 20.47 12.38 6.97
C ARG A 148 20.06 11.39 5.88
N PRO A 149 20.67 11.41 4.67
CA PRO A 149 20.27 10.52 3.58
C PRO A 149 20.60 9.07 3.91
N ILE A 150 21.70 8.83 4.65
CA ILE A 150 22.09 7.53 5.16
C ILE A 150 21.02 6.98 6.11
N LEU A 151 20.51 7.81 7.04
CA LEU A 151 19.45 7.40 7.96
C LEU A 151 18.13 7.11 7.25
N VAL A 152 17.70 7.98 6.33
CA VAL A 152 16.48 7.78 5.53
C VAL A 152 16.57 6.49 4.72
N PHE A 153 17.69 6.29 4.03
CA PHE A 153 17.95 5.07 3.26
C PHE A 153 17.99 3.83 4.15
N ALA A 154 18.61 3.91 5.33
CA ALA A 154 18.62 2.80 6.29
C ALA A 154 17.20 2.42 6.74
N VAL A 155 16.31 3.40 7.01
CA VAL A 155 14.92 3.09 7.36
C VAL A 155 14.21 2.34 6.24
N ILE A 156 14.31 2.81 4.99
CA ILE A 156 13.68 2.16 3.83
C ILE A 156 14.25 0.74 3.64
N LEU A 157 15.57 0.57 3.74
CA LEU A 157 16.24 -0.71 3.58
C LEU A 157 15.78 -1.71 4.66
N VAL A 158 15.69 -1.29 5.93
CA VAL A 158 15.24 -2.17 7.01
C VAL A 158 13.75 -2.49 6.88
N LEU A 159 12.90 -1.56 6.43
CA LEU A 159 11.50 -1.83 6.10
C LEU A 159 11.37 -2.87 4.98
N PHE A 160 12.16 -2.72 3.91
CA PHE A 160 12.21 -3.69 2.83
C PHE A 160 12.70 -5.05 3.34
N GLY A 161 13.71 -5.07 4.20
CA GLY A 161 14.19 -6.26 4.88
C GLY A 161 13.09 -6.97 5.68
N CYS A 162 12.32 -6.22 6.48
CA CYS A 162 11.18 -6.76 7.24
C CYS A 162 10.16 -7.42 6.31
N TYR A 163 9.83 -6.75 5.20
CA TYR A 163 8.92 -7.26 4.19
C TYR A 163 9.43 -8.55 3.54
N VAL A 164 10.70 -8.57 3.09
CA VAL A 164 11.32 -9.76 2.48
C VAL A 164 11.39 -10.92 3.46
N THR A 165 11.83 -10.70 4.71
CA THR A 165 11.83 -11.74 5.75
C THR A 165 10.45 -12.35 5.92
N GLN A 166 9.42 -11.51 6.01
CA GLN A 166 8.05 -11.94 6.21
C GLN A 166 7.49 -12.74 5.03
N ILE A 167 7.65 -12.22 3.82
CA ILE A 167 7.01 -12.79 2.63
C ILE A 167 7.84 -13.92 2.03
N HIS A 168 9.15 -13.76 1.87
CA HIS A 168 9.99 -14.79 1.23
C HIS A 168 10.43 -15.91 2.17
N TYR A 169 10.64 -15.64 3.46
CA TYR A 169 11.21 -16.63 4.38
C TYR A 169 10.19 -17.26 5.33
N LEU A 170 9.20 -16.49 5.79
CA LEU A 170 8.19 -16.98 6.74
C LEU A 170 6.93 -17.53 6.04
N CYS A 171 6.47 -16.92 4.95
CA CYS A 171 5.28 -17.36 4.23
C CYS A 171 5.55 -18.56 3.31
N ASN A 172 4.57 -19.46 3.22
CA ASN A 172 4.58 -20.59 2.31
C ASN A 172 3.85 -20.25 1.00
N HIS A 173 4.59 -20.03 -0.07
CA HIS A 173 4.05 -19.68 -1.40
C HIS A 173 3.18 -20.76 -2.06
N HIS A 174 3.20 -21.99 -1.54
CA HIS A 174 2.46 -23.12 -2.11
C HIS A 174 1.06 -23.31 -1.48
N ARG A 175 0.71 -22.56 -0.42
CA ARG A 175 -0.63 -22.64 0.19
C ARG A 175 -1.66 -21.91 -0.66
N THR A 176 -2.72 -22.60 -1.07
CA THR A 176 -3.88 -22.02 -1.75
C THR A 176 -4.91 -21.52 -0.73
N ASP A 177 -4.65 -20.34 -0.18
CA ASP A 177 -5.55 -19.70 0.80
C ASP A 177 -6.27 -18.47 0.23
N ARG A 178 -7.07 -17.79 1.07
CA ARG A 178 -7.94 -16.65 0.69
C ARG A 178 -7.17 -15.54 -0.08
N ALA A 179 -7.23 -15.54 -1.40
CA ALA A 179 -6.57 -14.57 -2.30
C ALA A 179 -6.90 -13.09 -1.98
N LEU A 180 -8.13 -12.81 -1.51
CA LEU A 180 -8.57 -11.45 -1.17
C LEU A 180 -7.76 -10.84 -0.02
N ARG A 181 -7.42 -11.60 1.02
CA ARG A 181 -6.68 -11.06 2.17
C ARG A 181 -5.27 -10.66 1.76
N LEU A 182 -4.60 -11.52 1.00
CA LEU A 182 -3.27 -11.26 0.45
C LEU A 182 -3.25 -10.00 -0.42
N MET A 183 -4.26 -9.84 -1.27
CA MET A 183 -4.39 -8.64 -2.11
C MET A 183 -4.49 -7.37 -1.26
N PHE A 184 -5.40 -7.33 -0.29
CA PHE A 184 -5.59 -6.14 0.56
C PHE A 184 -4.38 -5.85 1.46
N SER A 185 -3.72 -6.87 2.01
CA SER A 185 -2.51 -6.65 2.82
C SER A 185 -1.42 -5.98 1.99
N HIS A 186 -1.18 -6.42 0.74
CA HIS A 186 -0.21 -5.79 -0.14
C HIS A 186 -0.62 -4.38 -0.56
N TYR A 187 -1.92 -4.14 -0.82
CA TYR A 187 -2.41 -2.76 -1.06
C TYR A 187 -2.08 -1.84 0.12
N PHE A 188 -2.36 -2.27 1.36
CA PHE A 188 -2.02 -1.46 2.53
C PHE A 188 -0.51 -1.31 2.74
N ILE A 189 0.30 -2.32 2.40
CA ILE A 189 1.77 -2.19 2.41
C ILE A 189 2.21 -1.09 1.43
N VAL A 190 1.75 -1.13 0.18
CA VAL A 190 2.08 -0.14 -0.85
C VAL A 190 1.67 1.27 -0.42
N ILE A 191 0.45 1.43 0.13
CA ILE A 191 -0.03 2.71 0.68
C ILE A 191 0.89 3.17 1.82
N SER A 192 1.24 2.28 2.75
CA SER A 192 2.10 2.62 3.89
C SER A 192 3.48 3.08 3.46
N VAL A 193 4.11 2.39 2.50
CA VAL A 193 5.42 2.77 1.97
C VAL A 193 5.36 4.14 1.31
N ASN A 194 4.31 4.42 0.53
CA ASN A 194 4.10 5.75 -0.06
C ASN A 194 3.91 6.84 1.01
N LEU A 195 3.12 6.57 2.05
CA LEU A 195 2.94 7.51 3.17
C LEU A 195 4.26 7.77 3.91
N ILE A 196 5.11 6.76 4.09
CA ILE A 196 6.45 6.91 4.69
C ILE A 196 7.33 7.81 3.81
N THR A 197 7.33 7.58 2.49
CA THR A 197 8.03 8.42 1.50
C THR A 197 7.56 9.88 1.57
N VAL A 198 6.25 10.12 1.62
CA VAL A 198 5.69 11.47 1.81
C VAL A 198 6.10 12.05 3.16
N GLY A 199 6.09 11.24 4.22
CA GLY A 199 6.54 11.62 5.55
C GLY A 199 8.00 12.11 5.58
N PHE A 200 8.90 11.48 4.81
CA PHE A 200 10.26 11.98 4.66
C PHE A 200 10.32 13.33 3.96
N LYS A 201 9.57 13.52 2.87
CA LYS A 201 9.50 14.82 2.17
C LYS A 201 8.97 15.94 3.09
N PHE A 202 7.98 15.66 3.93
CA PHE A 202 7.50 16.60 4.93
C PHE A 202 8.48 16.82 6.10
N LEU A 203 9.37 15.88 6.37
CA LEU A 203 10.41 16.09 7.37
C LEU A 203 11.46 17.09 6.89
N ASP A 204 11.76 17.11 5.58
CA ASP A 204 12.71 18.04 4.99
C ASP A 204 12.13 19.44 4.78
N ASN A 205 10.83 19.50 4.46
CA ASN A 205 10.14 20.77 4.26
C ASN A 205 9.94 21.52 5.60
N ARG A 206 10.51 22.72 5.70
CA ARG A 206 10.46 23.55 6.92
C ARG A 206 9.08 24.10 7.24
N GLU A 207 8.19 24.18 6.25
CA GLU A 207 6.82 24.69 6.42
C GLU A 207 5.86 23.62 6.95
N ALA A 208 6.23 22.35 6.86
CA ALA A 208 5.40 21.25 7.33
C ALA A 208 5.40 21.18 8.87
N GLY A 209 4.21 21.03 9.46
CA GLY A 209 4.06 20.87 10.89
C GLY A 209 4.72 19.58 11.38
N ARG A 210 5.74 19.68 12.23
CA ARG A 210 6.48 18.51 12.74
C ARG A 210 5.60 17.48 13.47
N MET A 211 4.55 17.96 14.14
CA MET A 211 3.58 17.08 14.79
C MET A 211 2.78 16.26 13.77
N PHE A 212 2.38 16.89 12.67
CA PHE A 212 1.67 16.21 11.59
C PHE A 212 2.58 15.17 10.91
N THR A 213 3.83 15.52 10.60
CA THR A 213 4.82 14.58 10.05
C THR A 213 5.03 13.37 10.96
N MET A 214 5.09 13.58 12.27
CA MET A 214 5.23 12.50 13.25
C MET A 214 4.01 11.59 13.26
N VAL A 215 2.80 12.15 13.38
CA VAL A 215 1.56 11.36 13.38
C VAL A 215 1.41 10.58 12.08
N LEU A 216 1.68 11.21 10.94
CA LEU A 216 1.64 10.55 9.62
C LEU A 216 2.62 9.39 9.55
N MET A 217 3.87 9.60 9.97
CA MET A 217 4.91 8.57 9.92
C MET A 217 4.60 7.40 10.87
N THR A 218 4.16 7.68 12.10
CA THR A 218 3.78 6.64 13.05
C THR A 218 2.56 5.86 12.57
N ALA A 219 1.54 6.54 12.03
CA ALA A 219 0.37 5.88 11.44
C ALA A 219 0.76 4.99 10.25
N ALA A 220 1.67 5.45 9.40
CA ALA A 220 2.16 4.68 8.26
C ALA A 220 2.97 3.45 8.68
N LEU A 221 3.81 3.55 9.72
CA LEU A 221 4.52 2.40 10.28
C LEU A 221 3.57 1.38 10.91
N ILE A 222 2.56 1.84 11.67
CA ILE A 222 1.53 0.97 12.24
C ILE A 222 0.78 0.24 11.12
N LEU A 223 0.37 0.97 10.08
CA LEU A 223 -0.32 0.39 8.93
C LEU A 223 0.57 -0.63 8.20
N PHE A 224 1.87 -0.32 8.02
CA PHE A 224 2.84 -1.23 7.40
C PHE A 224 2.94 -2.54 8.18
N PHE A 225 3.27 -2.49 9.47
CA PHE A 225 3.46 -3.70 10.27
C PHE A 225 2.15 -4.47 10.47
N ALA A 226 1.02 -3.80 10.69
CA ALA A 226 -0.28 -4.45 10.76
C ALA A 226 -0.61 -5.23 9.47
N SER A 227 -0.31 -4.64 8.31
CA SER A 227 -0.56 -5.27 7.01
C SER A 227 0.38 -6.44 6.75
N VAL A 228 1.65 -6.32 7.14
CA VAL A 228 2.63 -7.40 7.07
C VAL A 228 2.23 -8.57 7.99
N PHE A 229 1.83 -8.30 9.24
CA PHE A 229 1.36 -9.36 10.14
C PHE A 229 0.01 -9.96 9.75
N ALA A 230 -0.84 -9.25 9.00
CA ALA A 230 -2.05 -9.85 8.42
C ALA A 230 -1.73 -11.04 7.49
N ASN A 231 -0.52 -11.08 6.92
CA ASN A 231 -0.02 -12.19 6.12
C ASN A 231 0.51 -13.38 6.95
N SER A 232 0.54 -13.29 8.28
CA SER A 232 0.99 -14.38 9.14
C SER A 232 0.18 -15.67 9.02
N VAL A 233 -1.05 -15.59 8.50
CA VAL A 233 -1.87 -16.77 8.22
C VAL A 233 -1.29 -17.63 7.10
N TYR A 234 -0.45 -17.07 6.25
CA TYR A 234 0.25 -17.78 5.18
C TYR A 234 1.59 -18.37 5.62
N TYR A 235 1.95 -18.28 6.90
CA TYR A 235 3.20 -18.87 7.39
C TYR A 235 3.26 -20.38 7.17
N HIS A 236 4.48 -20.90 7.00
CA HIS A 236 4.73 -22.33 7.13
C HIS A 236 4.24 -22.83 8.50
N ASP A 237 3.78 -24.07 8.58
CA ASP A 237 3.23 -24.66 9.82
C ASP A 237 4.21 -24.63 11.02
N ARG A 238 5.51 -24.50 10.73
CA ARG A 238 6.58 -24.33 11.73
C ARG A 238 6.64 -22.94 12.37
N PHE A 239 6.02 -21.93 11.75
CA PHE A 239 6.02 -20.56 12.25
C PHE A 239 4.58 -20.16 12.62
N SER A 240 4.34 -19.83 13.89
CA SER A 240 3.07 -19.26 14.33
C SER A 240 3.29 -17.84 14.87
N LEU A 241 2.40 -16.90 14.56
CA LEU A 241 2.45 -15.56 15.14
C LEU A 241 2.00 -15.63 16.60
N THR A 242 2.94 -15.49 17.52
CA THR A 242 2.64 -15.53 18.96
C THR A 242 2.26 -14.13 19.44
N VAL A 243 1.43 -14.05 20.48
CA VAL A 243 1.09 -12.77 21.14
C VAL A 243 2.34 -12.02 21.61
N VAL A 244 3.40 -12.74 21.97
CA VAL A 244 4.72 -12.19 22.33
C VAL A 244 5.35 -11.44 21.16
N ASP A 245 5.29 -11.98 19.94
CA ASP A 245 5.83 -11.32 18.74
C ASP A 245 5.09 -10.00 18.49
N VAL A 246 3.76 -10.02 18.61
CA VAL A 246 2.94 -8.81 18.45
C VAL A 246 3.27 -7.80 19.55
N ALA A 247 3.42 -8.24 20.80
CA ALA A 247 3.79 -7.37 21.92
C ALA A 247 5.18 -6.74 21.73
N LEU A 248 6.16 -7.50 21.24
CA LEU A 248 7.50 -7.00 20.92
C LEU A 248 7.46 -5.99 19.77
N SER A 249 6.66 -6.26 18.73
CA SER A 249 6.45 -5.33 17.63
C SER A 249 5.84 -4.01 18.11
N VAL A 250 4.73 -4.09 18.84
CA VAL A 250 4.06 -2.91 19.41
C VAL A 250 5.00 -2.17 20.35
N GLY A 251 5.74 -2.88 21.20
CA GLY A 251 6.74 -2.30 22.09
C GLY A 251 7.80 -1.50 21.33
N SER A 252 8.37 -2.07 20.26
CA SER A 252 9.36 -1.36 19.43
C SER A 252 8.78 -0.16 18.67
N LEU A 253 7.53 -0.24 18.21
CA LEU A 253 6.85 0.91 17.60
C LEU A 253 6.59 2.03 18.59
N VAL A 254 6.15 1.69 19.80
CA VAL A 254 5.89 2.67 20.87
C VAL A 254 7.19 3.33 21.32
N THR A 255 8.27 2.57 21.52
CA THR A 255 9.56 3.14 21.92
C THR A 255 10.14 4.05 20.83
N GLY A 256 10.07 3.66 19.56
CA GLY A 256 10.53 4.51 18.46
C GLY A 256 9.67 5.76 18.28
N ALA A 257 8.34 5.66 18.42
CA ALA A 257 7.43 6.81 18.37
C ALA A 257 7.66 7.77 19.56
N ALA A 258 7.88 7.25 20.76
CA ALA A 258 8.22 8.06 21.93
C ALA A 258 9.57 8.77 21.75
N ALA A 259 10.59 8.09 21.23
CA ALA A 259 11.87 8.70 20.90
C ALA A 259 11.71 9.81 19.84
N ALA A 260 10.96 9.54 18.77
CA ALA A 260 10.67 10.52 17.73
C ALA A 260 9.91 11.75 18.28
N TYR A 261 9.01 11.55 19.25
CA TYR A 261 8.29 12.64 19.93
C TYR A 261 9.22 13.48 20.82
N MET A 262 10.03 12.83 21.65
CA MET A 262 10.96 13.51 22.57
C MET A 262 11.99 14.35 21.79
N PHE A 263 12.50 13.81 20.69
CA PHE A 263 13.50 14.49 19.86
C PHE A 263 12.91 15.21 18.64
N ARG A 264 11.61 15.54 18.61
CA ARG A 264 10.95 16.20 17.47
C ARG A 264 11.61 17.51 17.01
N ASN A 265 12.35 18.17 17.90
CA ASN A 265 13.07 19.41 17.60
C ASN A 265 14.35 19.18 16.77
N SER A 266 14.87 17.96 16.73
CA SER A 266 16.02 17.57 15.92
C SER A 266 15.62 16.56 14.84
N ILE A 267 15.91 16.87 13.58
CA ILE A 267 15.66 15.97 12.43
C ILE A 267 16.35 14.61 12.65
N TYR A 268 17.57 14.63 13.17
CA TYR A 268 18.34 13.41 13.43
C TYR A 268 17.69 12.55 14.50
N GLY A 269 17.21 13.16 15.59
CA GLY A 269 16.56 12.41 16.66
C GLY A 269 15.23 11.78 16.23
N PHE A 270 14.48 12.48 15.37
CA PHE A 270 13.29 11.92 14.73
C PHE A 270 13.61 10.69 13.86
N LEU A 271 14.61 10.80 12.97
CA LEU A 271 15.04 9.69 12.11
C LEU A 271 15.59 8.50 12.90
N ILE A 272 16.37 8.75 13.96
CA ILE A 272 16.88 7.71 14.85
C ILE A 272 15.72 7.00 15.57
N GLY A 273 14.71 7.74 16.05
CA GLY A 273 13.52 7.14 16.67
C GLY A 273 12.79 6.19 15.73
N ILE A 274 12.61 6.58 14.46
CA ILE A 274 12.02 5.71 13.43
C ILE A 274 12.90 4.50 13.17
N LEU A 275 14.21 4.70 13.01
CA LEU A 275 15.16 3.62 12.75
C LEU A 275 15.14 2.58 13.88
N VAL A 276 15.05 3.02 15.14
CA VAL A 276 14.90 2.13 16.30
C VAL A 276 13.61 1.31 16.22
N ALA A 277 12.48 1.94 15.88
CA ALA A 277 11.19 1.23 15.70
C ALA A 277 11.28 0.14 14.63
N VAL A 278 11.83 0.48 13.46
CA VAL A 278 11.92 -0.48 12.34
C VAL A 278 12.95 -1.56 12.63
N SER A 279 14.10 -1.21 13.19
CA SER A 279 15.18 -2.17 13.49
C SER A 279 14.81 -3.14 14.61
N GLY A 280 14.03 -2.69 15.61
CA GLY A 280 13.50 -3.57 16.66
C GLY A 280 12.55 -4.63 16.08
N ASN A 281 11.67 -4.23 15.16
CA ASN A 281 10.82 -5.18 14.43
C ASN A 281 11.63 -6.14 13.55
N PHE A 282 12.63 -5.62 12.84
CA PHE A 282 13.48 -6.45 11.98
C PHE A 282 14.26 -7.51 12.78
N GLY A 283 14.84 -7.11 13.92
CA GLY A 283 15.54 -8.03 14.82
C GLY A 283 14.63 -9.14 15.34
N MET A 284 13.40 -8.81 15.71
CA MET A 284 12.39 -9.81 16.12
C MET A 284 12.07 -10.80 14.98
N LEU A 285 11.89 -10.31 13.75
CA LEU A 285 11.61 -11.16 12.59
C LEU A 285 12.78 -12.10 12.24
N ILE A 286 14.02 -11.59 12.31
CA ILE A 286 15.22 -12.41 12.10
C ILE A 286 15.36 -13.46 13.19
N TYR A 287 15.15 -13.09 14.45
CA TYR A 287 15.22 -14.03 15.57
C TYR A 287 14.25 -15.19 15.36
N LYS A 288 13.00 -14.88 14.98
CA LYS A 288 11.98 -15.87 14.68
C LYS A 288 12.35 -16.77 13.50
N TYR A 289 12.91 -16.20 12.43
CA TYR A 289 13.39 -16.99 11.29
C TYR A 289 14.49 -17.98 11.71
N LYS A 290 15.44 -17.54 12.54
CA LYS A 290 16.53 -18.40 13.04
C LYS A 290 16.01 -19.49 13.98
N ASP A 291 15.12 -19.16 14.91
CA ASP A 291 14.54 -20.10 15.87
C ASP A 291 13.82 -21.27 15.16
N GLY A 292 12.95 -20.96 14.19
CA GLY A 292 12.29 -22.01 13.40
C GLY A 292 13.17 -22.70 12.35
N ALA A 293 14.39 -22.22 12.10
CA ALA A 293 15.38 -22.91 11.27
C ALA A 293 16.23 -23.90 12.10
N VAL A 294 16.52 -23.60 13.37
CA VAL A 294 17.29 -24.48 14.27
C VAL A 294 16.52 -25.76 14.60
N HIS A 295 15.20 -25.70 14.75
CA HIS A 295 14.34 -26.88 14.96
C HIS A 295 14.26 -27.84 13.75
N ASN A 296 14.99 -27.55 12.66
CA ASN A 296 15.03 -28.39 11.45
C ASN A 296 16.31 -29.24 11.35
N GLU A 297 17.33 -29.02 12.17
CA GLU A 297 18.56 -29.85 12.17
C GLU A 297 18.48 -31.05 13.12
N GLU A 298 17.40 -31.18 13.89
CA GLU A 298 17.18 -32.30 14.83
C GLU A 298 16.25 -33.42 14.31
N PHE A 299 15.89 -33.41 13.01
CA PHE A 299 15.08 -34.47 12.37
C PHE A 299 15.71 -35.01 11.08
#